data_AF-A0A7W1LCI7-F1
#
_entry.id   AF-A0A7W1LCI7-F1
#
_cell.length_a   1.000
_cell.length_b   1.000
_cell.length_c   1.000
_cell.angle_alpha   90.00
_cell.angle_beta   90.00
_cell.angle_gamma   90.00
#
_symmetry.space_group_name_H-M   'P 1'
#
loop_
_entity.id
_entity.type
_entity.pdbx_description
1 polymer ?
#
loop_
_entity_poly.entity_id
_entity_poly.type
_entity_poly.pdbx_seq_one_letter_code
_entity_poly.pdbx_strand_id
1 'polypeptide(L)'
;MYEAEKELEKAVLADETVATPHMYLGIALLGLDYPDYAEKEFLKSISLKDDEKIAQAHKYLGGIYWKKGNFKQAADELEKYVKFSPKAADAEKILATIKQLREKVK
;
A
#
# COMPACT_ATOMS: atom_id res chain seq x y z
N MET A 1 20.54 -4.35 8.67
CA MET A 1 19.58 -3.99 7.59
C MET A 1 19.34 -5.14 6.60
N TYR A 2 20.32 -5.99 6.27
CA TYR A 2 20.16 -7.13 5.35
C TYR A 2 19.29 -8.30 5.82
N GLU A 3 19.04 -8.44 7.14
CA GLU A 3 18.38 -9.63 7.70
C GLU A 3 16.86 -9.59 7.57
N ALA A 4 16.22 -8.43 7.78
CA ALA A 4 14.76 -8.32 7.71
C ALA A 4 14.22 -8.55 6.30
N GLU A 5 14.92 -8.04 5.28
CA GLU A 5 14.56 -8.25 3.87
C GLU A 5 14.72 -9.73 3.49
N LYS A 6 15.83 -10.38 3.86
CA LYS A 6 16.06 -11.81 3.60
C LYS A 6 15.07 -12.73 4.31
N GLU A 7 14.72 -12.44 5.55
CA GLU A 7 13.75 -13.25 6.29
C GLU A 7 12.33 -13.06 5.73
N LEU A 8 11.96 -11.86 5.29
CA LEU A 8 10.69 -11.61 4.59
C LEU A 8 10.66 -12.24 3.20
N GLU A 9 11.77 -12.22 2.46
CA GLU A 9 11.90 -12.88 1.15
C GLU A 9 11.75 -14.41 1.29
N LYS A 10 12.37 -15.02 2.30
CA LYS A 10 12.14 -16.45 2.62
C LYS A 10 10.68 -16.72 2.99
N ALA A 11 10.03 -15.83 3.73
CA ALA A 11 8.63 -15.99 4.11
C ALA A 11 7.69 -15.90 2.89
N VAL A 12 7.98 -15.01 1.94
CA VAL A 12 7.29 -14.95 0.65
C VAL A 12 7.50 -16.23 -0.16
N LEU A 13 8.74 -16.72 -0.22
CA LEU A 13 9.08 -17.95 -0.96
C LEU A 13 8.53 -19.23 -0.31
N ALA A 14 8.28 -19.22 1.01
CA ALA A 14 7.73 -20.35 1.73
C ALA A 14 6.22 -20.50 1.50
N ASP A 15 5.50 -19.39 1.29
CA ASP A 15 4.07 -19.42 0.97
C ASP A 15 3.64 -18.19 0.14
N GLU A 16 3.73 -18.32 -1.18
CA GLU A 16 3.33 -17.28 -2.16
C GLU A 16 1.81 -17.03 -2.17
N THR A 17 1.01 -17.80 -1.43
CA THR A 17 -0.45 -17.66 -1.39
C THR A 17 -0.93 -16.71 -0.29
N VAL A 18 -0.04 -16.31 0.61
CA VAL A 18 -0.37 -15.46 1.76
C VAL A 18 -0.08 -14.00 1.44
N ALA A 19 -1.10 -13.14 1.60
CA ALA A 19 -0.97 -11.70 1.34
C ALA A 19 -0.06 -10.96 2.33
N THR A 20 0.16 -11.54 3.51
CA THR A 20 0.84 -10.93 4.65
C THR A 20 2.36 -10.74 4.44
N PRO A 21 3.13 -11.75 3.99
CA PRO A 21 4.55 -11.57 3.65
C PRO A 21 4.78 -10.46 2.61
N HIS A 22 4.00 -10.44 1.53
CA HIS A 22 4.06 -9.38 0.51
C HIS A 22 3.76 -7.99 1.08
N MET A 23 2.77 -7.87 1.98
CA MET A 23 2.49 -6.61 2.68
C MET A 23 3.71 -6.12 3.47
N TYR A 24 4.29 -6.98 4.32
CA TYR A 24 5.40 -6.58 5.17
C TYR A 24 6.68 -6.31 4.37
N LEU A 25 6.91 -7.06 3.29
CA LEU A 25 8.01 -6.79 2.36
C LEU A 25 7.84 -5.41 1.70
N GLY A 26 6.63 -5.07 1.24
CA GLY A 26 6.34 -3.75 0.70
C GLY A 26 6.61 -2.62 1.71
N ILE A 27 6.24 -2.81 2.98
CA ILE A 27 6.51 -1.83 4.05
C ILE A 27 8.02 -1.70 4.30
N ALA A 28 8.75 -2.81 4.34
CA ALA A 28 10.20 -2.81 4.52
C ALA A 28 10.89 -2.07 3.36
N LEU A 29 10.49 -2.34 2.12
CA LEU A 29 10.99 -1.68 0.92
C LEU A 29 10.71 -0.16 0.94
N LEU A 30 9.58 0.30 1.47
CA LEU A 30 9.36 1.73 1.69
C LEU A 30 10.30 2.34 2.73
N GLY A 31 10.62 1.61 3.79
CA GLY A 31 11.61 2.03 4.79
C GLY A 31 13.02 2.11 4.23
N LEU A 32 13.31 1.34 3.17
CA LEU A 32 14.58 1.34 2.45
C LEU A 32 14.62 2.30 1.24
N ASP A 33 13.58 3.13 1.07
CA ASP A 33 13.44 4.07 -0.05
C ASP A 33 13.43 3.40 -1.44
N TYR A 34 12.84 2.20 -1.52
CA TYR A 34 12.59 1.45 -2.75
C TYR A 34 11.08 1.41 -3.10
N PRO A 35 10.45 2.55 -3.41
CA PRO A 35 9.00 2.63 -3.61
C PRO A 35 8.51 1.83 -4.84
N ASP A 36 9.33 1.65 -5.86
CA ASP A 36 8.97 0.88 -7.06
C ASP A 36 8.85 -0.63 -6.78
N TYR A 37 9.73 -1.16 -5.93
CA TYR A 37 9.65 -2.55 -5.49
C TYR A 37 8.48 -2.73 -4.51
N ALA A 38 8.31 -1.77 -3.58
CA ALA A 38 7.19 -1.80 -2.64
C ALA A 38 5.82 -1.83 -3.34
N GLU A 39 5.67 -1.04 -4.41
CA GLU A 39 4.46 -1.02 -5.24
C GLU A 39 4.09 -2.41 -5.75
N LYS A 40 5.06 -3.15 -6.29
CA LYS A 40 4.85 -4.51 -6.81
C LYS A 40 4.37 -5.47 -5.72
N GLU A 41 4.99 -5.39 -4.54
CA GLU A 41 4.64 -6.23 -3.40
C GLU A 41 3.23 -5.92 -2.87
N PHE A 42 2.84 -4.64 -2.80
CA PHE A 42 1.48 -4.29 -2.42
C PHE A 42 0.44 -4.75 -3.44
N LEU A 43 0.72 -4.62 -4.74
CA LEU A 43 -0.16 -5.13 -5.79
C LEU A 43 -0.31 -6.66 -5.72
N LYS A 44 0.78 -7.38 -5.41
CA LYS A 44 0.75 -8.83 -5.20
C LYS A 44 -0.09 -9.18 -3.97
N SER A 45 0.09 -8.47 -2.85
CA SER A 45 -0.73 -8.63 -1.63
C SER A 45 -2.23 -8.44 -1.91
N ILE A 46 -2.61 -7.42 -2.70
CA ILE A 46 -4.00 -7.20 -3.13
C ILE A 46 -4.51 -8.36 -3.99
N SER A 47 -3.68 -8.89 -4.90
CA SER A 47 -4.08 -9.99 -5.80
C SER A 47 -4.42 -11.29 -5.06
N LEU A 48 -3.88 -11.48 -3.85
CA LEU A 48 -4.10 -12.65 -3.00
C LEU A 48 -5.40 -12.57 -2.18
N LYS A 49 -6.18 -11.48 -2.31
CA LYS A 49 -7.55 -11.32 -1.79
C LYS A 49 -7.70 -11.57 -0.28
N ASP A 50 -6.77 -11.05 0.52
CA ASP A 50 -6.89 -10.98 1.97
C ASP A 50 -7.51 -9.63 2.37
N ASP A 51 -8.80 -9.63 2.71
CA ASP A 51 -9.60 -8.42 2.95
C ASP A 51 -8.98 -7.49 4.02
N GLU A 52 -8.30 -8.03 5.04
CA GLU A 52 -7.67 -7.22 6.08
C GLU A 52 -6.44 -6.48 5.54
N LYS A 53 -5.67 -7.13 4.65
CA LYS A 53 -4.46 -6.56 4.06
C LYS A 53 -4.77 -5.67 2.85
N ILE A 54 -5.83 -5.94 2.10
CA ILE A 54 -6.22 -5.16 0.92
C ILE A 54 -6.36 -3.66 1.25
N ALA A 55 -7.04 -3.32 2.34
CA ALA A 55 -7.20 -1.93 2.74
C ALA A 55 -5.83 -1.26 2.94
N GLN A 56 -4.98 -1.85 3.77
CA GLN A 56 -3.69 -1.29 4.11
C GLN A 56 -2.77 -1.15 2.88
N ALA A 57 -2.84 -2.09 1.94
CA ALA A 57 -2.06 -2.04 0.69
C ALA A 57 -2.47 -0.83 -0.15
N HIS A 58 -3.77 -0.60 -0.31
CA HIS A 58 -4.29 0.57 -1.01
C HIS A 58 -3.83 1.90 -0.35
N LYS A 59 -3.76 1.94 0.98
CA LYS A 59 -3.21 3.11 1.68
C LYS A 59 -1.75 3.37 1.35
N TYR A 60 -0.92 2.32 1.37
CA TYR A 60 0.51 2.46 1.04
C TYR A 60 0.72 2.83 -0.44
N LEU A 61 -0.02 2.22 -1.37
CA LEU A 61 -0.01 2.59 -2.78
C LEU A 61 -0.40 4.05 -3.00
N GLY A 62 -1.43 4.53 -2.30
CA GLY A 62 -1.82 5.94 -2.31
C GLY A 62 -0.67 6.87 -1.91
N GLY A 63 0.07 6.52 -0.86
CA GLY A 63 1.27 7.25 -0.44
C GLY A 63 2.42 7.20 -1.46
N ILE A 64 2.65 6.04 -2.08
CA ILE A 64 3.66 5.88 -3.15
C ILE A 64 3.33 6.78 -4.34
N TYR A 65 2.11 6.71 -4.86
CA TYR A 65 1.69 7.52 -5.99
C TYR A 65 1.68 9.01 -5.67
N TRP A 66 1.35 9.38 -4.43
CA TRP A 66 1.43 10.77 -3.99
C TRP A 66 2.87 11.29 -4.04
N LYS A 67 3.85 10.53 -3.51
CA LYS A 67 5.27 10.88 -3.59
C LYS A 67 5.78 10.96 -5.03
N LYS A 68 5.27 10.11 -5.92
CA LYS A 68 5.59 10.13 -7.36
C LYS A 68 4.94 11.30 -8.12
N GLY A 69 4.08 12.09 -7.48
CA GLY A 69 3.33 13.17 -8.13
C GLY A 69 2.11 12.69 -8.93
N ASN A 70 1.80 11.40 -8.90
CA ASN A 70 0.65 10.80 -9.57
C ASN A 70 -0.62 10.99 -8.73
N PHE A 71 -1.03 12.25 -8.54
CA PHE A 71 -2.13 12.61 -7.63
C PHE A 71 -3.46 11.93 -7.96
N LYS A 72 -3.73 11.64 -9.24
CA LYS A 72 -4.93 10.93 -9.67
C LYS A 72 -4.95 9.50 -9.11
N GLN A 73 -3.88 8.74 -9.34
CA GLN A 73 -3.75 7.37 -8.84
C GLN A 73 -3.71 7.34 -7.32
N ALA A 74 -3.04 8.32 -6.69
CA ALA A 74 -3.02 8.46 -5.25
C ALA A 74 -4.44 8.58 -4.66
N ALA A 75 -5.28 9.45 -5.24
CA ALA A 75 -6.67 9.59 -4.82
C ALA A 75 -7.48 8.30 -5.05
N ASP A 76 -7.34 7.66 -6.21
CA ASP A 76 -8.06 6.42 -6.54
C ASP A 76 -7.73 5.29 -5.54
N GLU A 77 -6.46 5.13 -5.16
CA GLU A 77 -6.06 4.10 -4.18
C GLU A 77 -6.50 4.42 -2.76
N LEU A 78 -6.38 5.68 -2.33
CA LEU A 78 -6.87 6.10 -1.00
C LEU A 78 -8.39 5.98 -0.86
N GLU A 79 -9.15 6.19 -1.93
CA GLU A 79 -10.61 5.96 -1.96
C GLU A 79 -10.94 4.48 -1.70
N LYS A 80 -10.17 3.56 -2.31
CA LYS A 80 -10.32 2.11 -2.04
C LYS A 80 -10.02 1.79 -0.58
N TYR A 81 -8.96 2.37 0.01
CA TYR A 81 -8.66 2.18 1.43
C TYR A 81 -9.85 2.53 2.33
N VAL A 82 -10.45 3.71 2.15
CA VAL A 82 -11.60 4.14 2.96
C VAL A 82 -12.83 3.27 2.68
N LYS A 83 -12.99 2.76 1.46
CA LYS A 83 -14.07 1.83 1.12
C LYS A 83 -13.94 0.48 1.83
N PHE A 84 -12.73 -0.06 1.94
CA PHE A 84 -12.47 -1.32 2.64
C PHE A 84 -12.39 -1.16 4.16
N SER A 85 -11.97 0.00 4.65
CA SER A 85 -11.86 0.30 6.08
C SER A 85 -12.58 1.61 6.46
N PRO A 86 -13.92 1.66 6.32
CA PRO A 86 -14.69 2.89 6.57
C PRO A 86 -14.70 3.31 8.04
N LYS A 87 -14.37 2.40 8.95
CA LYS A 87 -14.28 2.66 10.40
C LYS A 87 -12.84 2.91 10.88
N ALA A 88 -11.88 3.04 9.96
CA ALA A 88 -10.51 3.34 10.34
C ALA A 88 -10.44 4.74 10.99
N ALA A 89 -9.69 4.86 12.09
CA ALA A 89 -9.58 6.12 12.83
C ALA A 89 -8.94 7.26 12.00
N ASP A 90 -8.23 6.91 10.93
CA ASP A 90 -7.63 7.86 9.99
C ASP A 90 -8.45 8.07 8.72
N ALA A 91 -9.61 7.41 8.56
CA ALA A 91 -10.44 7.50 7.37
C ALA A 91 -10.84 8.95 7.04
N GLU A 92 -11.23 9.75 8.03
CA GLU A 92 -11.58 11.16 7.84
C GLU A 92 -10.41 11.99 7.31
N LYS A 93 -9.20 11.74 7.80
CA LYS A 93 -7.97 12.41 7.34
C LYS A 93 -7.63 12.00 5.90
N ILE A 94 -7.81 10.72 5.58
CA ILE A 94 -7.62 10.23 4.21
C ILE A 94 -8.64 10.83 3.25
N LEU A 95 -9.90 10.97 3.64
CA LEU A 95 -10.94 11.65 2.85
C LEU A 95 -10.59 13.11 2.55
N ALA A 96 -10.11 13.86 3.55
CA ALA A 96 -9.62 15.22 3.34
C ALA A 96 -8.43 15.25 2.36
N THR A 97 -7.52 14.29 2.47
CA THR A 97 -6.36 14.15 1.57
C THR A 97 -6.80 13.84 0.13
N ILE A 98 -7.75 12.91 -0.05
CA ILE A 98 -8.34 12.58 -1.36
C ILE A 98 -8.90 13.84 -2.03
N LYS A 99 -9.65 14.65 -1.29
CA LYS A 99 -10.21 15.91 -1.83
C LYS A 99 -9.12 16.85 -2.34
N GLN A 100 -8.06 17.05 -1.55
CA GLN A 100 -6.91 17.88 -1.94
C GLN A 100 -6.17 17.32 -3.16
N LEU A 101 -6.00 16.00 -3.24
CA LEU A 101 -5.37 15.33 -4.37
C LEU A 101 -6.19 15.51 -5.65
N ARG A 102 -7.52 15.38 -5.58
CA ARG A 102 -8.43 15.59 -6.72
C ARG A 102 -8.42 17.04 -7.20
N GLU A 103 -8.32 18.02 -6.29
CA GLU A 103 -8.19 19.44 -6.63
C GLU A 103 -6.89 19.74 -7.40
N LYS A 104 -5.80 19.02 -7.12
CA LYS A 104 -4.52 19.15 -7.85
C LYS A 104 -4.50 18.51 -9.24
N VAL A 105 -5.50 17.70 -9.58
CA VAL A 105 -5.62 17.01 -10.88
C VAL A 105 -6.57 17.77 -11.83
N LYS A 106 -7.30 18.78 -11.32
CA LYS A 106 -8.07 19.72 -12.14
C LYS A 106 -7.15 20.68 -12.88
#